data_AF-A0A733VFJ4-F1
#
_entry.id   AF-A0A733VFJ4-F1
#
_cell.length_a   1.000
_cell.length_b   1.000
_cell.length_c   1.000
_cell.angle_alpha   90.00
_cell.angle_beta   90.00
_cell.angle_gamma   90.00
#
_symmetry.space_group_name_H-M   'P 1'
#
loop_
_entity.id
_entity.type
_entity.pdbx_description
1 polymer ?
#
loop_
_entity_poly.entity_id
_entity_poly.type
_entity_poly.pdbx_seq_one_letter_code
_entity_poly.pdbx_strand_id
1 'polypeptide(L)' 'MGLQDELNLAKKEISKDSFDMSVGELSRIYERNEVIINPNYQRLFRWDESQKTRFIE' A
#
# COMPACT_ATOMS: atom_id res chain seq x y z
N MET A 1 18.99 19.55 -1.10
CA MET A 1 18.27 18.29 -1.37
C MET A 1 16.86 18.65 -1.77
N GLY A 2 16.41 18.22 -2.93
CA GLY A 2 15.07 18.57 -3.44
C GLY A 2 14.02 17.65 -2.85
N LEU A 3 12.76 18.11 -2.82
CA LEU A 3 11.61 17.31 -2.38
C LEU A 3 11.50 15.96 -3.12
N GLN A 4 11.94 15.92 -4.39
CA GLN A 4 12.02 14.68 -5.17
C GLN A 4 13.04 13.68 -4.62
N ASP A 5 14.17 14.15 -4.08
CA ASP A 5 15.21 13.27 -3.53
C ASP A 5 14.70 12.60 -2.24
N GLU A 6 14.02 13.36 -1.38
CA GLU A 6 13.40 12.86 -0.15
C GLU A 6 12.28 11.84 -0.46
N LEU A 7 11.44 12.11 -1.46
CA LEU A 7 10.41 11.17 -1.90
C LEU A 7 11.00 9.86 -2.45
N ASN A 8 12.11 9.94 -3.19
CA ASN A 8 12.78 8.76 -3.73
C ASN A 8 13.44 7.92 -2.63
N LEU A 9 14.02 8.57 -1.61
CA LEU A 9 14.56 7.90 -0.43
C LEU A 9 13.46 7.20 0.38
N ALA A 10 12.36 7.90 0.67
CA ALA A 10 11.23 7.33 1.41
C ALA A 10 10.57 6.15 0.67
N LYS A 11 10.45 6.20 -0.65
CA LYS A 11 9.98 5.06 -1.45
C LYS A 11 10.88 3.84 -1.34
N LYS A 12 12.20 4.04 -1.21
CA LYS A 12 13.19 2.97 -1.06
C LYS A 12 13.15 2.33 0.33
N GLU A 13 12.79 3.12 1.36
CA GLU A 13 12.57 2.66 2.73
C GLU A 13 11.31 1.79 2.87
N ILE A 14 10.31 1.99 2.00
CA ILE A 14 9.19 1.05 1.81
C ILE A 14 9.73 -0.16 1.02
N SER A 15 10.76 -0.80 1.57
CA SER A 15 11.14 -2.16 1.20
C SER A 15 10.01 -3.04 1.70
N LYS A 16 9.09 -3.40 0.80
CA LYS A 16 8.21 -4.53 1.04
C LYS A 16 9.11 -5.75 1.02
N ASP A 17 9.66 -6.12 2.18
CA ASP A 17 10.01 -7.52 2.39
C ASP A 17 8.76 -8.30 1.96
N SER A 18 8.93 -9.14 0.94
CA SER A 18 7.83 -9.85 0.32
C SER A 18 7.24 -10.79 1.35
N PHE A 19 6.25 -10.31 2.09
CA PHE A 19 5.40 -11.13 2.91
C PHE A 19 4.46 -11.85 1.95
N ASP A 20 4.68 -13.15 1.78
CA ASP A 20 3.75 -14.03 1.10
C ASP A 20 2.48 -14.14 1.95
N MET A 21 1.54 -13.23 1.72
CA MET A 21 0.28 -13.13 2.46
C MET A 21 -0.88 -13.39 1.51
N SER A 22 -1.74 -14.33 1.87
CA SER A 22 -2.98 -14.56 1.11
C SER A 22 -3.96 -13.40 1.32
N VAL A 23 -4.84 -13.16 0.33
CA VAL A 23 -5.94 -12.18 0.48
C VAL A 23 -6.81 -12.49 1.69
N GLY A 24 -7.03 -13.78 2.00
CA GLY A 24 -7.79 -14.20 3.18
C GLY A 24 -7.10 -13.87 4.50
N GLU A 25 -5.76 -13.93 4.54
CA GLU A 25 -4.97 -13.48 5.69
C GLU A 25 -5.18 -11.99 5.94
N LEU A 26 -5.11 -11.19 4.87
CA LEU A 26 -5.31 -9.74 4.92
C LEU A 26 -6.71 -9.38 5.43
N SER A 27 -7.75 -10.06 4.93
CA SER A 27 -9.12 -9.88 5.41
C SER A 27 -9.26 -10.20 6.89
N ARG A 28 -8.63 -11.28 7.38
CA ARG A 28 -8.66 -11.64 8.80
C ARG A 28 -8.01 -10.58 9.69
N ILE A 29 -6.86 -10.04 9.29
CA ILE A 29 -6.17 -8.98 10.04
C ILE A 29 -7.03 -7.71 10.10
N TYR A 30 -7.69 -7.38 8.99
CA TYR A 30 -8.64 -6.27 8.93
C TYR A 30 -9.83 -6.48 9.87
N GLU A 31 -10.49 -7.64 9.80
CA GLU A 31 -11.65 -7.98 10.64
C GLU A 31 -11.31 -7.99 12.13
N ARG A 32 -10.08 -8.38 12.49
CA ARG A 32 -9.58 -8.39 13.87
C ARG A 32 -9.13 -7.02 14.38
N ASN A 33 -9.19 -5.97 13.56
CA ASN A 33 -8.63 -4.64 13.85
C ASN A 33 -7.14 -4.69 14.22
N GLU A 34 -6.41 -5.67 13.68
CA GLU A 34 -4.96 -5.83 13.89
C GLU A 34 -4.13 -5.00 12.89
N VAL A 35 -4.80 -4.34 11.93
CA VAL A 35 -4.20 -3.41 10.99
C VAL A 35 -4.46 -1.96 11.41
N ILE A 36 -3.40 -1.16 11.48
CA ILE A 36 -3.50 0.29 11.70
C ILE A 36 -3.74 0.98 10.35
N ILE A 37 -4.93 1.52 10.15
CA ILE A 37 -5.28 2.23 8.92
C ILE A 37 -5.09 3.73 9.11
N ASN A 38 -4.09 4.30 8.44
CA ASN A 38 -3.88 5.75 8.42
C ASN A 38 -4.43 6.35 7.09
N PRO A 39 -5.46 7.21 7.15
CA PRO A 39 -6.09 7.80 5.96
C PRO A 39 -5.14 8.58 5.05
N ASN A 40 -4.04 9.10 5.58
CA ASN A 40 -3.05 9.84 4.77
C ASN A 40 -2.37 8.94 3.75
N TYR A 41 -2.03 7.69 4.11
CA TYR A 41 -1.45 6.75 3.17
C TYR A 41 -2.48 6.27 2.14
N GLN A 42 -3.73 6.04 2.53
CA GLN A 42 -4.77 5.64 1.57
C GLN A 42 -4.98 6.66 0.44
N ARG A 43 -4.82 7.96 0.74
CA ARG A 43 -4.93 9.02 -0.28
C ARG A 43 -3.78 9.01 -1.29
N LEU A 44 -2.58 8.60 -0.88
CA LEU A 44 -1.39 8.52 -1.73
C LEU A 44 -1.46 7.36 -2.74
N PHE A 45 -2.26 6.33 -2.45
CA PHE A 45 -2.37 5.11 -3.26
C PHE A 45 -3.74 4.95 -3.95
N ARG A 46 -4.42 6.06 -4.28
CA ARG A 46 -5.66 5.99 -5.06
C ARG A 46 -5.39 5.49 -6.48
N TRP A 47 -6.07 4.43 -6.86
CA TRP A 47 -6.03 3.92 -8.22
C TRP A 47 -6.93 4.70 -9.17
N ASP A 48 -6.40 4.98 -10.36
CA ASP A 48 -7.21 5.38 -11.51
C ASP A 48 -8.09 4.22 -12.00
N GLU A 49 -9.04 4.51 -12.87
CA GLU A 49 -9.99 3.51 -13.38
C GLU A 49 -9.27 2.38 -14.11
N SER A 50 -8.22 2.70 -14.89
CA SER A 50 -7.44 1.70 -15.62
C SER A 50 -6.68 0.74 -14.70
N GLN A 51 -6.17 1.24 -13.58
CA GLN A 51 -5.46 0.46 -12.57
C GLN A 51 -6.40 -0.51 -11.86
N LYS A 52 -7.65 -0.10 -11.59
CA LYS A 52 -8.67 -0.97 -11.01
C LYS A 52 -9.06 -2.09 -11.97
N THR A 53 -9.26 -1.77 -13.25
CA THR A 53 -9.59 -2.79 -14.27
C THR A 53 -8.51 -3.85 -14.35
N ARG A 54 -7.23 -3.46 -14.47
CA ARG A 54 -6.08 -4.39 -14.51
C ARG A 54 -5.86 -5.23 -13.25
N PHE A 55 -6.47 -4.85 -12.13
CA PHE A 55 -6.37 -5.63 -10.90
C PHE A 55 -7.38 -6.78 -10.86
N ILE A 56 -8.50 -6.64 -11.57
CA ILE A 56 -9.60 -7.62 -11.59
C ILE A 56 -9.45 -8.59 -12.76
N GLU A 57 -8.98 -8.09 -13.91
CA GLU A 57 -8.71 -8.87 -15.13
C GLU A 57 -7.39 -9.63 -15.08
#